data_AF-A0A562MSQ7-F1
#
_entry.id   AF-A0A562MSQ7-F1
#
_cell.length_a   1.000
_cell.length_b   1.000
_cell.length_c   1.000
_cell.angle_alpha   90.00
_cell.angle_beta   90.00
_cell.angle_gamma   90.00
#
_symmetry.space_group_name_H-M   'P 1'
#
loop_
_entity.id
_entity.type
_entity.pdbx_description
1 polymer ?
#
loop_
_entity_poly.entity_id
_entity_poly.type
_entity_poly.pdbx_seq_one_letter_code
_entity_poly.pdbx_strand_id
1 'polypeptide(L)'
;MTDPLSATQFGLPFNQIPLVLEGYYKYSPGATVTDENMKPVNTKDSCDIYAVFYNRKQLMDSEPDPKKKVSYLTGHNILKDPSIVAIARLENGGATATNGFVKFTLPFKYTAKVTDADVANLDYSIAIVMSSSKYGDNFIGAVGSKLTVDDLKIVTKK
;
A
#
# COMPACT_ATOMS: atom_id res chain seq x y z
N MET A 1 -2.72 -5.96 23.06
CA MET A 1 -2.38 -5.05 21.94
C MET A 1 -3.50 -4.03 21.84
N THR A 2 -3.20 -2.73 21.80
CA THR A 2 -4.21 -1.66 21.89
C THR A 2 -4.51 -0.96 20.56
N ASP A 3 -3.53 -0.84 19.66
CA ASP A 3 -3.72 -0.26 18.32
C ASP A 3 -2.73 -0.87 17.30
N PRO A 4 -3.11 -1.95 16.60
CA PRO A 4 -2.25 -2.61 15.61
C PRO A 4 -2.07 -1.77 14.33
N LEU A 5 -3.01 -0.89 13.98
CA LEU A 5 -2.92 -0.07 12.77
C LEU A 5 -1.85 1.01 12.89
N SER A 6 -1.60 1.51 14.11
CA SER A 6 -0.48 2.42 14.39
C SER A 6 0.89 1.75 14.38
N ALA A 7 0.95 0.41 14.50
CA ALA A 7 2.22 -0.31 14.51
C ALA A 7 2.85 -0.45 13.11
N THR A 8 2.03 -0.35 12.05
CA THR A 8 2.50 -0.45 10.66
C THR A 8 2.90 0.94 10.14
N GLN A 9 4.17 1.29 10.31
CA GLN A 9 4.71 2.57 9.87
C GLN A 9 5.18 2.49 8.42
N PHE A 10 4.55 3.27 7.54
CA PHE A 10 4.73 3.20 6.10
C PHE A 10 5.49 4.39 5.53
N GLY A 11 6.56 4.06 4.83
CA GLY A 11 7.24 4.95 3.89
C GLY A 11 8.67 5.28 4.28
N LEU A 12 9.50 5.39 3.25
CA LEU A 12 10.89 5.84 3.36
C LEU A 12 11.14 6.96 2.35
N PRO A 13 12.05 7.90 2.65
CA PRO A 13 12.43 8.97 1.72
C PRO A 13 12.80 8.41 0.34
N PHE A 14 12.30 9.07 -0.70
CA PHE A 14 12.47 8.62 -2.09
C PHE A 14 12.79 9.81 -2.99
N ASN A 15 13.89 9.70 -3.75
CA ASN A 15 14.48 10.79 -4.54
C ASN A 15 14.20 10.69 -6.04
N GLN A 16 13.17 9.94 -6.44
CA GLN A 16 12.77 9.82 -7.84
C GLN A 16 11.25 9.94 -7.98
N ILE A 17 10.78 10.32 -9.16
CA ILE A 17 9.34 10.39 -9.45
C ILE A 17 8.88 9.00 -9.92
N PRO A 18 8.08 8.25 -9.13
CA PRO A 18 7.61 6.93 -9.53
C PRO A 18 6.52 7.03 -10.61
N LEU A 19 6.62 6.23 -11.65
CA LEU A 19 5.66 6.20 -12.76
C LEU A 19 4.82 4.93 -12.73
N VAL A 20 5.44 3.79 -12.46
CA VAL A 20 4.78 2.48 -12.51
C VAL A 20 5.33 1.57 -11.42
N LEU A 21 4.43 0.84 -10.74
CA LEU A 21 4.75 -0.32 -9.92
C LEU A 21 4.49 -1.58 -10.75
N GLU A 22 5.52 -2.36 -11.04
CA GLU A 22 5.42 -3.60 -11.80
C GLU A 22 6.00 -4.79 -11.03
N GLY A 23 5.57 -5.99 -11.39
CA GLY A 23 6.05 -7.23 -10.81
C GLY A 23 5.15 -8.40 -11.15
N TYR A 24 5.32 -9.48 -10.41
CA TYR A 24 4.59 -10.73 -10.60
C TYR A 24 3.96 -11.17 -9.29
N TYR A 25 2.73 -11.67 -9.33
CA TYR A 25 2.06 -12.20 -8.14
C TYR A 25 1.29 -13.49 -8.42
N LYS A 26 1.17 -14.32 -7.38
CA LYS A 26 0.27 -15.47 -7.33
C LYS A 26 -0.56 -15.35 -6.05
N TYR A 27 -1.87 -15.49 -6.18
CA TYR A 27 -2.79 -15.40 -5.04
C TYR A 27 -3.78 -16.56 -5.01
N SER A 28 -3.90 -17.18 -3.84
CA SER A 28 -4.87 -18.21 -3.53
C SER A 28 -5.64 -17.81 -2.27
N PRO A 29 -6.95 -17.47 -2.35
CA PRO A 29 -7.73 -17.12 -1.18
C PRO A 29 -7.99 -18.34 -0.29
N GLY A 30 -8.12 -18.10 1.01
CA GLY A 30 -8.63 -19.10 1.95
C GLY A 30 -10.11 -19.43 1.69
N ALA A 31 -10.58 -20.54 2.24
CA ALA A 31 -11.90 -21.09 1.92
C ALA A 31 -13.07 -20.27 2.49
N THR A 32 -12.91 -19.71 3.69
CA THR A 32 -13.98 -19.01 4.42
C THR A 32 -13.47 -17.68 4.92
N VAL A 33 -14.10 -16.59 4.49
CA VAL A 33 -13.88 -15.26 5.05
C VAL A 33 -14.60 -15.17 6.38
N THR A 34 -13.91 -14.69 7.41
CA THR A 34 -14.48 -14.41 8.72
C THR A 34 -14.28 -12.94 9.10
N ASP A 35 -15.15 -12.44 9.98
CA ASP A 35 -14.97 -11.16 10.66
C ASP A 35 -14.09 -11.28 11.92
N GLU A 36 -13.93 -10.17 12.64
CA GLU A 36 -13.18 -10.08 13.90
C GLU A 36 -13.67 -11.04 15.00
N ASN A 37 -14.92 -11.52 14.90
CA ASN A 37 -15.56 -12.44 15.84
C ASN A 37 -15.60 -13.88 15.31
N MET A 38 -14.81 -14.20 14.28
CA MET A 38 -14.77 -15.50 13.60
C MET A 38 -16.11 -15.92 12.95
N LYS A 39 -17.01 -14.97 12.67
CA LYS A 39 -18.27 -15.26 11.99
C LYS A 39 -18.09 -15.25 10.47
N PRO A 40 -18.64 -16.24 9.74
CA PRO A 40 -18.52 -16.27 8.28
C PRO A 40 -19.15 -15.04 7.62
N VAL A 41 -18.44 -14.47 6.66
CA VAL A 41 -18.90 -13.38 5.81
C VAL A 41 -19.09 -13.91 4.39
N ASN A 42 -20.24 -13.63 3.77
CA ASN A 42 -20.56 -14.10 2.42
C ASN A 42 -19.84 -13.26 1.34
N THR A 43 -18.52 -13.36 1.30
CA THR A 43 -17.64 -12.71 0.32
C THR A 43 -16.43 -13.60 0.04
N LYS A 44 -15.67 -13.28 -1.01
CA LYS A 44 -14.38 -13.90 -1.30
C LYS A 44 -13.26 -13.01 -0.82
N ASP A 45 -12.24 -13.62 -0.22
CA ASP A 45 -11.04 -12.87 0.15
C ASP A 45 -10.28 -12.42 -1.10
N SER A 46 -9.58 -11.30 -0.99
CA SER A 46 -8.75 -10.74 -2.05
C SER A 46 -7.47 -10.19 -1.46
N CYS A 47 -6.35 -10.35 -2.17
CA CYS A 47 -5.13 -9.67 -1.81
C CYS A 47 -5.22 -8.17 -2.11
N ASP A 48 -4.25 -7.43 -1.60
CA ASP A 48 -4.04 -6.03 -1.96
C ASP A 48 -2.56 -5.81 -2.25
N ILE A 49 -2.27 -5.14 -3.36
CA ILE A 49 -0.92 -4.74 -3.76
C ILE A 49 -1.02 -3.28 -4.17
N TYR A 50 -0.29 -2.42 -3.46
CA TYR A 50 -0.26 -1.01 -3.77
C TYR A 50 1.05 -0.34 -3.39
N ALA A 51 1.29 0.82 -4.00
CA ALA A 51 2.29 1.76 -3.59
C ALA A 51 1.70 3.15 -3.45
N VAL A 52 2.20 3.89 -2.47
CA VAL A 52 1.77 5.25 -2.13
C VAL A 52 3.00 6.14 -2.19
N PHE A 53 2.88 7.24 -2.92
CA PHE A 53 3.86 8.31 -2.96
C PHE A 53 3.25 9.56 -2.34
N TYR A 54 3.89 10.10 -1.31
CA TYR A 54 3.34 11.19 -0.49
C TYR A 54 4.42 12.20 -0.11
N ASN A 55 3.99 13.45 0.11
CA ASN A 55 4.84 14.56 0.54
C ASN A 55 5.08 14.44 2.06
N ARG A 56 6.20 13.83 2.45
CA ARG A 56 6.54 13.61 3.87
C ARG A 56 6.77 14.93 4.62
N LYS A 57 7.22 15.97 3.92
CA LYS A 57 7.44 17.29 4.50
C LYS A 57 6.12 17.96 4.85
N GLN A 58 5.17 17.98 3.90
CA GLN A 58 3.80 18.42 4.16
C GLN A 58 3.15 17.64 5.30
N LEU A 59 3.35 16.32 5.35
CA LEU A 59 2.86 15.49 6.46
C LEU A 59 3.43 15.98 7.80
N MET A 60 4.75 16.15 7.92
CA MET A 60 5.38 16.65 9.14
C MET A 60 4.98 18.08 9.49
N ASP A 61 4.75 18.94 8.49
CA ASP A 61 4.36 20.34 8.70
C ASP A 61 2.89 20.50 9.06
N SER A 62 2.05 19.49 8.78
CA SER A 62 0.65 19.46 9.22
C SER A 62 0.48 19.27 10.73
N GLU A 63 1.53 18.80 11.42
CA GLU A 63 1.55 18.63 12.87
C GLU A 63 2.25 19.83 13.55
N PRO A 64 1.51 20.66 14.30
CA PRO A 64 2.10 21.83 14.96
C PRO A 64 3.01 21.48 16.13
N ASP A 65 2.82 20.34 16.80
CA ASP A 65 3.68 19.90 17.92
C ASP A 65 4.95 19.20 17.40
N PRO A 66 6.15 19.80 17.56
CA PRO A 66 7.40 19.20 17.08
C PRO A 66 7.67 17.79 17.62
N LYS A 67 7.12 17.43 18.78
CA LYS A 67 7.31 16.11 19.38
C LYS A 67 6.43 15.02 18.76
N LYS A 68 5.39 15.41 18.02
CA LYS A 68 4.44 14.49 17.37
C LYS A 68 4.66 14.39 15.86
N LYS A 69 5.57 15.20 15.30
CA LYS A 69 5.92 15.15 13.89
C LYS A 69 6.44 13.76 13.53
N VAL A 70 5.73 13.12 12.61
CA VAL A 70 6.12 11.83 12.04
C VAL A 70 6.22 11.96 10.54
N SER A 71 7.17 11.25 9.95
CA SER A 71 7.41 11.26 8.51
C SER A 71 6.85 10.03 7.81
N TYR A 72 6.02 9.24 8.50
CA TYR A 72 5.45 7.99 8.03
C TYR A 72 3.93 8.02 8.15
N LEU A 73 3.27 7.33 7.24
CA LEU A 73 1.85 7.04 7.33
C LEU A 73 1.63 5.74 8.11
N THR A 74 0.40 5.44 8.50
CA THR A 74 0.03 4.23 9.25
C THR A 74 -1.14 3.52 8.59
N GLY A 75 -1.52 2.34 9.08
CA GLY A 75 -2.73 1.65 8.64
C GLY A 75 -3.98 2.52 8.71
N HIS A 76 -4.00 3.51 9.62
CA HIS A 76 -5.10 4.46 9.75
C HIS A 76 -5.26 5.41 8.57
N ASN A 77 -4.19 5.81 7.88
CA ASN A 77 -4.23 6.93 6.92
C ASN A 77 -3.48 6.70 5.59
N ILE A 78 -2.79 5.57 5.41
CA ILE A 78 -1.94 5.27 4.24
C ILE A 78 -2.62 5.43 2.86
N LEU A 79 -3.95 5.37 2.77
CA LEU A 79 -4.70 5.51 1.50
C LEU A 79 -5.58 6.77 1.40
N LYS A 80 -5.60 7.62 2.42
CA LYS A 80 -6.51 8.78 2.50
C LYS A 80 -5.89 10.06 3.04
N ASP A 81 -4.64 10.01 3.50
CA ASP A 81 -3.95 11.17 4.04
C ASP A 81 -3.81 12.29 2.97
N PRO A 82 -4.03 13.57 3.31
CA PRO A 82 -3.92 14.68 2.37
C PRO A 82 -2.52 14.90 1.78
N SER A 83 -1.47 14.36 2.41
CA SER A 83 -0.10 14.43 1.88
C SER A 83 0.13 13.49 0.69
N ILE A 84 -0.79 12.57 0.41
CA ILE A 84 -0.67 11.60 -0.68
C ILE A 84 -0.82 12.32 -2.03
N VAL A 85 0.20 12.17 -2.88
CA VAL A 85 0.23 12.80 -4.20
C VAL A 85 0.04 11.80 -5.34
N ALA A 86 0.30 10.51 -5.12
CA ALA A 86 0.01 9.46 -6.10
C ALA A 86 -0.17 8.08 -5.46
N ILE A 87 -1.03 7.26 -6.08
CA ILE A 87 -1.25 5.86 -5.69
C ILE A 87 -1.19 4.97 -6.94
N ALA A 88 -0.46 3.86 -6.85
CA ALA A 88 -0.55 2.73 -7.77
C ALA A 88 -1.16 1.55 -7.01
N ARG A 89 -2.31 1.00 -7.43
CA ARG A 89 -3.00 -0.07 -6.69
C ARG A 89 -3.65 -1.07 -7.62
N LEU A 90 -3.54 -2.34 -7.26
CA LEU A 90 -4.21 -3.44 -7.95
C LEU A 90 -5.73 -3.31 -7.78
N GLU A 91 -6.46 -3.23 -8.88
CA GLU A 91 -7.93 -3.04 -8.84
C GLU A 91 -8.67 -4.33 -8.44
N ASN A 92 -8.16 -5.50 -8.85
CA ASN A 92 -8.75 -6.80 -8.53
C ASN A 92 -7.67 -7.77 -8.02
N GLY A 93 -7.69 -8.03 -6.71
CA GLY A 93 -6.80 -8.99 -6.03
C GLY A 93 -7.41 -10.38 -5.86
N GLY A 94 -8.32 -10.80 -6.75
CA GLY A 94 -8.92 -12.12 -6.73
C GLY A 94 -7.93 -13.25 -7.03
N ALA A 95 -8.39 -14.49 -6.92
CA ALA A 95 -7.57 -15.69 -7.16
C ALA A 95 -6.90 -15.63 -8.55
N THR A 96 -5.59 -15.86 -8.59
CA THR A 96 -4.86 -16.01 -9.86
C THR A 96 -5.13 -17.39 -10.47
N ALA A 97 -5.07 -17.51 -11.79
CA ALA A 97 -5.21 -18.80 -12.47
C ALA A 97 -4.16 -19.83 -11.97
N THR A 98 -4.54 -21.11 -12.00
CA THR A 98 -4.10 -22.10 -11.01
C THR A 98 -2.58 -22.37 -10.92
N ASN A 99 -1.80 -22.10 -11.97
CA ASN A 99 -0.40 -22.59 -12.03
C ASN A 99 0.68 -21.54 -12.33
N GLY A 100 0.38 -20.23 -12.31
CA GLY A 100 1.38 -19.24 -12.72
C GLY A 100 1.37 -17.95 -11.89
N PHE A 101 2.52 -17.29 -11.89
CA PHE A 101 2.61 -15.88 -11.57
C PHE A 101 1.90 -15.07 -12.66
N VAL A 102 1.11 -14.08 -12.26
CA VAL A 102 0.47 -13.11 -13.13
C VAL A 102 1.28 -11.81 -13.05
N LYS A 103 1.64 -11.24 -14.20
CA LYS A 103 2.30 -9.94 -14.24
C LYS A 103 1.29 -8.83 -13.89
N PHE A 104 1.68 -7.90 -13.02
CA PHE A 104 0.97 -6.64 -12.81
C PHE A 104 1.82 -5.45 -13.26
N THR A 105 1.15 -4.40 -13.71
CA THR A 105 1.75 -3.13 -14.11
C THR A 105 0.78 -2.03 -13.72
N LEU A 106 1.09 -1.34 -12.64
CA LEU A 106 0.19 -0.41 -11.95
C LEU A 106 0.73 1.01 -12.11
N PRO A 107 0.10 1.86 -12.95
CA PRO A 107 0.52 3.24 -13.09
C PRO A 107 0.21 4.03 -11.81
N PHE A 108 1.13 4.91 -11.41
CA PHE A 108 0.86 5.87 -10.33
C PHE A 108 -0.14 6.92 -10.83
N LYS A 109 -1.31 6.97 -10.20
CA LYS A 109 -2.36 7.96 -10.48
C LYS A 109 -2.07 9.19 -9.60
N TYR A 110 -1.54 10.25 -10.21
CA TYR A 110 -1.18 11.50 -9.52
C TYR A 110 -2.39 12.41 -9.31
N THR A 111 -2.49 12.99 -8.12
CA THR A 111 -3.52 13.98 -7.73
C THR A 111 -2.93 15.39 -7.53
N ALA A 112 -1.60 15.50 -7.43
CA ALA A 112 -0.89 16.76 -7.26
C ALA A 112 0.34 16.83 -8.17
N LYS A 113 0.78 18.06 -8.46
CA LYS A 113 2.05 18.29 -9.17
C LYS A 113 3.22 17.96 -8.26
N VAL A 114 4.23 17.30 -8.82
CA VAL A 114 5.49 16.97 -8.17
C VAL A 114 6.62 17.53 -9.02
N THR A 115 7.59 18.20 -8.39
CA THR A 115 8.75 18.75 -9.08
C THR A 115 10.00 17.90 -8.83
N ASP A 116 10.90 17.84 -9.81
CA ASP A 116 12.16 17.11 -9.67
C ASP A 116 13.04 17.70 -8.54
N ALA A 117 12.93 19.01 -8.27
CA ALA A 117 13.67 19.68 -7.20
C ALA A 117 13.22 19.22 -5.80
N ASP A 118 11.91 19.19 -5.54
CA ASP A 118 11.37 18.77 -4.24
C ASP A 118 11.69 17.29 -3.97
N VAL A 119 11.62 16.46 -5.02
CA VAL A 119 11.98 15.04 -4.95
C VAL A 119 13.47 14.84 -4.69
N ALA A 120 14.35 15.58 -5.36
CA ALA A 120 15.79 15.55 -5.11
C ALA A 120 16.13 15.98 -3.67
N ASN A 121 15.33 16.87 -3.07
CA ASN A 121 15.46 17.30 -1.68
C ASN A 121 14.91 16.30 -0.65
N LEU A 122 14.41 15.12 -1.08
CA LEU A 122 13.79 14.12 -0.23
C LEU A 122 12.52 14.60 0.50
N ASP A 123 11.79 15.55 -0.09
CA ASP A 123 10.51 16.04 0.45
C ASP A 123 9.38 15.00 0.32
N TYR A 124 9.63 13.88 -0.37
CA TYR A 124 8.67 12.80 -0.59
C TYR A 124 9.13 11.46 -0.02
N SER A 125 8.17 10.60 0.27
CA SER A 125 8.37 9.21 0.67
C SER A 125 7.52 8.27 -0.16
N ILE A 126 8.01 7.04 -0.32
CA ILE A 126 7.30 5.96 -1.00
C ILE A 126 7.09 4.79 -0.03
N ALA A 127 5.92 4.18 -0.07
CA ALA A 127 5.60 2.94 0.60
C ALA A 127 5.07 1.93 -0.41
N ILE A 128 5.48 0.67 -0.30
CA ILE A 128 4.93 -0.45 -1.06
C ILE A 128 4.31 -1.40 -0.03
N VAL A 129 3.04 -1.74 -0.21
CA VAL A 129 2.27 -2.57 0.71
C VAL A 129 1.66 -3.74 -0.05
N MET A 130 1.82 -4.92 0.52
CA MET A 130 1.30 -6.17 -0.01
C MET A 130 0.65 -6.92 1.14
N SER A 131 -0.62 -7.28 0.98
CA SER A 131 -1.39 -8.02 1.96
C SER A 131 -2.09 -9.21 1.31
N SER A 132 -2.09 -10.36 1.98
CA SER A 132 -2.86 -11.53 1.57
C SER A 132 -4.37 -11.36 1.78
N SER A 133 -4.79 -10.42 2.61
CA SER A 133 -6.20 -10.10 2.85
C SER A 133 -6.37 -8.59 2.90
N LYS A 134 -7.09 -8.04 1.92
CA LYS A 134 -7.29 -6.59 1.74
C LYS A 134 -7.88 -5.89 2.95
N TYR A 135 -8.75 -6.58 3.69
CA TYR A 135 -9.42 -6.06 4.89
C TYR A 135 -8.90 -6.71 6.19
N GLY A 136 -7.73 -7.37 6.12
CA GLY A 136 -7.13 -8.03 7.28
C GLY A 136 -6.71 -7.05 8.39
N ASP A 137 -6.54 -5.78 8.03
CA ASP A 137 -6.35 -4.65 8.94
C ASP A 137 -7.56 -4.37 9.84
N ASN A 138 -8.76 -4.74 9.37
CA ASN A 138 -10.03 -4.73 10.10
C ASN A 138 -10.40 -6.12 10.63
N PHE A 139 -9.45 -7.06 10.64
CA PHE A 139 -9.67 -8.47 11.00
C PHE A 139 -10.72 -9.19 10.13
N ILE A 140 -10.87 -8.76 8.88
CA ILE A 140 -11.75 -9.40 7.89
C ILE A 140 -10.89 -10.06 6.82
N GLY A 141 -10.96 -11.39 6.71
CA GLY A 141 -10.18 -12.14 5.74
C GLY A 141 -10.41 -13.63 5.86
N ALA A 142 -9.78 -14.42 4.99
CA ALA A 142 -9.84 -15.87 5.06
C ALA A 142 -8.51 -16.45 5.58
N VAL A 143 -8.58 -17.25 6.63
CA VAL A 143 -7.42 -18.00 7.12
C VAL A 143 -6.91 -18.91 6.00
N GLY A 144 -5.61 -18.86 5.74
CA GLY A 144 -4.97 -19.59 4.65
C GLY A 144 -4.89 -18.84 3.31
N SER A 145 -5.42 -17.62 3.22
CA SER A 145 -5.15 -16.73 2.08
C SER A 145 -3.64 -16.53 1.92
N LYS A 146 -3.13 -16.83 0.72
CA LYS A 146 -1.70 -16.82 0.42
C LYS A 146 -1.42 -15.94 -0.80
N LEU A 147 -0.66 -14.86 -0.56
CA LEU A 147 -0.07 -14.02 -1.58
C LEU A 147 1.43 -14.35 -1.71
N THR A 148 1.91 -14.57 -2.93
CA THR A 148 3.33 -14.69 -3.25
C THR A 148 3.64 -13.65 -4.32
N VAL A 149 4.69 -12.86 -4.12
CA VAL A 149 5.07 -11.77 -5.03
C VAL A 149 6.54 -11.92 -5.38
N ASP A 150 6.89 -11.63 -6.63
CA ASP A 150 8.24 -11.77 -7.18
C ASP A 150 8.53 -10.65 -8.19
N ASP A 151 9.83 -10.40 -8.45
CA ASP A 151 10.33 -9.44 -9.45
C ASP A 151 9.70 -8.03 -9.36
N LEU A 152 9.55 -7.52 -8.13
CA LEU A 152 9.03 -6.17 -7.86
C LEU A 152 9.96 -5.07 -8.37
N LYS A 153 9.39 -4.09 -9.05
CA LYS A 153 10.12 -2.93 -9.55
C LYS A 153 9.26 -1.66 -9.56
N ILE A 154 9.90 -0.55 -9.19
CA ILE A 154 9.37 0.79 -9.43
C ILE A 154 10.09 1.35 -10.67
N VAL A 155 9.32 1.64 -11.72
CA VAL A 155 9.81 2.40 -12.86
C VAL A 155 9.66 3.88 -12.53
N THR A 156 10.75 4.62 -12.67
CA THR A 156 10.82 6.06 -12.36
C THR A 156 11.02 6.89 -13.61
N LYS A 157 10.71 8.19 -13.52
CA LYS A 157 11.07 9.18 -14.52
C LYS A 157 12.60 9.28 -14.58
N LYS A 158 13.15 9.17 -15.79
CA LYS A 158 14.58 9.36 -16.07
C LYS A 158 14.98 10.83 -15.92
#